data_AF-F3UA72-F1
#
_entry.id   AF-F3UA72-F1
#
_cell.length_a   1.000
_cell.length_b   1.000
_cell.length_c   1.000
_cell.angle_alpha   90.00
_cell.angle_beta   90.00
_cell.angle_gamma   90.00
#
_symmetry.space_group_name_H-M   'P 1'
#
loop_
_entity.id
_entity.type
_entity.pdbx_description
1 polymer ?
#
loop_
_entity_poly.entity_id
_entity_poly.type
_entity_poly.pdbx_seq_one_letter_code
_entity_poly.pdbx_strand_id
1 'polypeptide(L)'
;MRKIIFIGQSGDEAVYYNTRTKEALAADKSVLLNTEGARKTNKAIIPLILLFALFGGGTGVAIFSFTTPFRLNERMIPIIL
;
A
#
# COMPACT_ATOMS: atom_id res chain seq x y z
N MET A 1 29.92 -2.71 23.12
CA MET A 1 29.20 -2.27 21.89
C MET A 1 28.22 -1.17 22.24
N ARG A 2 28.12 -0.11 21.43
CA ARG A 2 27.10 0.95 21.59
C ARG A 2 25.80 0.47 20.93
N LYS A 3 24.69 0.48 21.66
CA LYS A 3 23.34 0.26 21.12
C LYS A 3 22.48 1.49 21.44
N ILE A 4 21.75 1.96 20.43
CA ILE A 4 20.72 3.00 20.57
C ILE A 4 19.38 2.29 20.35
N ILE A 5 18.53 2.27 21.37
CA ILE A 5 17.28 1.51 21.37
C ILE A 5 16.13 2.50 21.39
N PHE A 6 15.19 2.38 20.45
CA PHE A 6 13.96 3.17 20.51
C PHE A 6 13.12 2.74 21.71
N ILE A 7 12.70 3.69 22.54
CA ILE A 7 11.92 3.42 23.76
C ILE A 7 10.53 4.05 23.76
N GLY A 8 10.27 5.04 22.89
CA GLY A 8 8.96 5.67 22.81
C GLY A 8 8.99 7.01 22.11
N GLN A 9 7.90 7.75 22.24
CA GLN A 9 7.70 9.05 21.61
C GLN A 9 7.26 10.06 22.69
N SER A 10 7.76 11.29 22.60
CA SER A 10 7.35 12.41 23.44
C SER A 10 7.06 13.61 22.55
N GLY A 11 5.78 14.00 22.43
CA GLY A 11 5.36 15.04 21.49
C GLY A 11 5.70 14.65 20.04
N ASP A 12 6.43 15.51 19.33
CA ASP A 12 6.88 15.28 17.96
C ASP A 12 8.25 14.60 17.83
N GLU A 13 8.87 14.25 18.96
CA GLU A 13 10.19 13.64 19.00
C GLU A 13 10.14 12.15 19.32
N ALA A 14 11.05 11.39 18.71
CA ALA A 14 11.34 10.01 19.05
C ALA A 14 12.37 9.97 20.17
N VAL A 15 12.12 9.12 21.18
CA VAL A 15 12.99 8.96 22.35
C VAL A 15 13.74 7.63 22.24
N TYR A 16 15.06 7.72 22.41
CA TYR A 16 15.99 6.61 22.33
C TYR A 16 16.78 6.45 23.62
N TYR A 17 17.12 5.21 23.98
CA TYR A 17 17.99 4.90 25.09
C TYR A 17 19.40 4.54 24.59
N ASN A 18 20.41 5.24 25.08
CA ASN A 18 21.81 4.94 24.81
C ASN A 18 22.35 3.98 25.86
N THR A 19 22.61 2.73 25.49
CA THR A 19 23.08 1.71 26.44
C THR A 19 24.50 1.96 26.96
N ARG A 20 25.26 2.87 26.34
CA ARG A 20 26.62 3.24 26.77
C ARG A 20 26.60 4.36 27.81
N THR A 21 25.84 5.42 27.58
CA THR A 21 25.76 6.58 28.51
C THR A 21 24.64 6.43 29.54
N LYS A 22 23.70 5.50 29.32
CA LYS A 22 22.51 5.27 30.14
C LYS A 22 21.54 6.46 30.16
N GLU A 23 21.52 7.24 29.09
CA GLU A 23 20.70 8.43 28.95
C GLU A 23 19.57 8.22 27.94
N ALA A 24 18.48 8.95 28.15
CA ALA A 24 17.41 9.12 27.17
C ALA A 24 17.77 10.29 26.24
N LEU A 25 17.72 10.03 24.93
CA LEU A 25 18.02 10.98 23.87
C LEU A 25 16.74 11.22 23.07
N ALA A 26 16.31 12.48 22.99
CA ALA A 26 15.25 12.90 22.08
C ALA A 26 15.87 13.26 20.72
N ALA A 27 15.20 12.85 19.65
CA ALA A 27 15.56 13.21 18.29
C ALA A 27 14.30 13.34 17.43
N ASP A 28 14.39 14.11 16.36
CA ASP A 28 13.30 14.21 15.38
C ASP A 28 12.88 12.83 14.88
N LYS A 29 11.58 12.64 14.68
CA LYS A 29 11.05 11.41 14.08
C LYS A 29 11.70 11.18 12.72
N SER A 30 12.24 9.99 12.53
CA SER A 30 12.67 9.56 11.21
C SER A 30 11.46 9.44 10.28
N VAL A 31 11.70 9.59 8.97
CA VAL A 31 10.67 9.43 7.93
C VAL A 31 9.94 8.08 8.04
N LEU A 32 10.64 7.05 8.50
CA LEU A 32 10.12 5.69 8.67
C LEU A 32 9.19 5.55 9.89
N LEU A 33 9.39 6.35 10.94
CA LEU A 33 8.55 6.36 12.14
C LEU A 33 7.42 7.41 12.07
N ASN A 34 7.36 8.21 11.01
CA ASN A 34 6.33 9.22 10.83
C ASN A 34 5.02 8.60 10.31
N THR A 35 4.24 8.02 11.23
CA THR A 35 2.94 7.40 10.92
C THR A 35 1.88 8.42 10.49
N GLU A 36 1.96 9.68 10.96
CA GLU A 36 1.06 10.77 10.58
C GLU A 36 1.29 11.21 9.13
N GLY A 37 2.56 11.38 8.73
CA GLY A 37 2.97 11.61 7.36
C GLY A 37 2.59 10.45 6.45
N ALA A 38 2.82 9.20 6.91
CA ALA A 38 2.40 8.00 6.20
C ALA A 38 0.89 7.92 6.03
N ARG A 39 0.08 8.36 7.01
CA ARG A 39 -1.39 8.41 6.87
C ARG A 39 -1.82 9.37 5.77
N LYS A 40 -1.14 10.52 5.62
CA LYS A 40 -1.43 11.50 4.57
C LYS A 40 -1.15 10.94 3.17
N THR A 41 -0.03 10.26 2.98
CA THR A 41 0.33 9.64 1.69
C THR A 41 -0.48 8.38 1.41
N ASN A 42 -0.73 7.55 2.43
CA ASN A 42 -1.50 6.31 2.31
C ASN A 42 -3.00 6.54 2.07
N LYS A 43 -3.52 7.74 2.31
CA LYS A 43 -4.91 8.10 1.97
C LYS A 43 -5.20 7.90 0.47
N ALA A 44 -4.17 7.99 -0.38
CA ALA A 44 -4.28 7.75 -1.81
C ALA A 44 -4.30 6.26 -2.21
N ILE A 45 -3.99 5.34 -1.29
CA ILE A 45 -3.95 3.90 -1.60
C ILE A 45 -5.35 3.37 -1.95
N ILE A 46 -6.37 3.73 -1.18
CA ILE A 46 -7.76 3.29 -1.44
C ILE A 46 -8.26 3.75 -2.82
N PRO A 47 -8.19 5.05 -3.20
CA PRO A 47 -8.62 5.47 -4.52
C PRO A 47 -7.75 4.90 -5.64
N LEU A 48 -6.45 4.65 -5.40
CA LEU A 48 -5.57 4.01 -6.37
C LEU A 48 -5.95 2.53 -6.60
N ILE A 49 -6.27 1.78 -5.55
CA ILE A 49 -6.80 0.41 -5.66
C ILE A 49 -8.12 0.42 -6.43
N LEU A 50 -9.02 1.35 -6.14
CA LEU A 50 -10.29 1.48 -6.86
C LEU A 50 -10.06 1.74 -8.35
N LEU A 51 -9.13 2.64 -8.67
CA LEU A 51 -8.72 2.92 -10.05
C LEU A 51 -8.21 1.66 -10.75
N PHE A 52 -7.30 0.91 -10.13
CA PHE A 52 -6.82 -0.34 -10.72
C PHE A 52 -7.88 -1.46 -10.77
N ALA A 53 -8.83 -1.51 -9.85
CA ALA A 53 -9.93 -2.47 -9.92
C ALA A 53 -10.87 -2.17 -11.10
N LEU A 54 -11.23 -0.89 -11.28
CA LEU A 54 -12.09 -0.43 -12.38
C LEU A 54 -11.38 -0.58 -13.73
N PHE A 55 -10.12 -0.17 -13.82
CA PHE A 55 -9.40 -0.09 -15.09
C PHE A 55 -8.48 -1.28 -15.40
N GLY A 56 -8.02 -2.01 -14.40
CA GLY A 56 -7.17 -3.19 -14.56
C GLY A 56 -7.96 -4.49 -14.64
N GLY A 57 -9.00 -4.63 -13.82
CA GLY A 57 -9.87 -5.82 -13.79
C GLY A 57 -10.96 -5.78 -14.87
N GLY A 58 -11.82 -4.76 -14.83
CA GLY A 58 -12.99 -4.66 -15.72
C GLY A 58 -12.65 -4.40 -17.18
N THR A 59 -11.88 -3.35 -17.48
CA THR A 59 -11.44 -3.06 -18.85
C THR A 59 -10.43 -4.09 -19.37
N GLY A 60 -9.58 -4.67 -18.52
CA GLY A 60 -8.69 -5.76 -18.93
C GLY A 60 -9.48 -6.98 -19.43
N VAL A 61 -10.50 -7.40 -18.68
CA VAL A 61 -11.40 -8.49 -19.10
C VAL A 61 -12.23 -8.09 -20.32
N ALA A 62 -12.79 -6.88 -20.39
CA ALA A 62 -13.60 -6.44 -21.53
C ALA A 62 -12.80 -6.35 -22.84
N ILE A 63 -11.59 -5.79 -22.79
CA ILE A 63 -10.67 -5.75 -23.94
C ILE A 63 -10.29 -7.17 -24.32
N PHE A 64 -9.88 -8.01 -23.35
CA PHE A 64 -9.58 -9.41 -23.62
C PHE A 64 -10.77 -10.12 -24.29
N SER A 65 -11.99 -9.98 -23.79
CA SER A 65 -13.20 -10.55 -24.40
C SER A 65 -13.49 -10.03 -25.80
N PHE A 66 -13.21 -8.75 -26.10
CA PHE A 66 -13.47 -8.16 -27.41
C PHE A 66 -12.36 -8.47 -28.43
N THR A 67 -11.11 -8.53 -28.01
CA THR A 67 -9.95 -8.72 -28.90
C THR A 67 -9.49 -10.17 -29.00
N THR A 68 -9.99 -11.06 -28.15
CA THR A 68 -9.72 -12.50 -28.29
C THR A 68 -10.76 -13.15 -29.19
N PRO A 69 -10.35 -13.88 -30.24
CA PRO A 69 -11.25 -14.72 -31.00
C PRO A 69 -11.47 -16.01 -30.19
N PHE A 70 -12.21 -15.96 -29.07
CA PHE A 70 -12.81 -17.19 -28.57
C PHE A 70 -13.82 -17.64 -29.61
N ARG A 71 -13.36 -18.44 -30.58
CA ARG A 71 -14.22 -19.29 -31.40
C ARG A 71 -14.92 -20.24 -30.43
N LEU A 72 -16.08 -19.83 -29.93
CA LEU A 72 -17.07 -20.78 -29.47
C LEU A 72 -17.29 -21.71 -30.67
N ASN A 73 -16.85 -22.95 -30.51
CA ASN A 73 -16.97 -24.01 -31.50
C ASN A 73 -18.35 -23.94 -32.18
N GLU A 74 -18.39 -23.98 -33.52
CA GLU A 74 -19.57 -23.73 -34.37
C GLU A 74 -20.71 -24.76 -34.21
N ARG A 75 -20.71 -25.57 -33.13
CA ARG A 75 -21.74 -26.57 -32.82
C ARG A 75 -22.71 -26.18 -31.70
N MET A 76 -22.58 -25.01 -31.09
CA MET A 76 -23.51 -24.58 -30.05
C MET A 76 -24.43 -23.48 -30.57
N ILE A 77 -25.68 -23.87 -30.84
CA ILE A 77 -26.77 -22.95 -31.19
C ILE A 77 -27.27 -22.33 -29.88
N PRO A 78 -27.15 -21.00 -29.66
CA PRO A 78 -27.80 -20.37 -28.51
C PRO A 78 -29.29 -20.24 -28.80
N ILE A 79 -30.13 -20.98 -28.06
CA ILE A 79 -31.57 -20.73 -28.01
C ILE A 79 -31.77 -19.60 -26.99
N ILE A 80 -32.06 -18.40 -27.49
CA ILE A 80 -32.55 -17.29 -26.68
C ILE A 80 -33.94 -16.95 -27.24
N LEU A 81 -34.95 -17.09 -26.38
CA LEU A 81 -36.36 -16.73 -26.62
C LEU A 81 -36.51 -15.21 -26.65
#